data_AF-F0G1Y0-F1
#
_entry.id   AF-F0G1Y0-F1
#
_cell.length_a   1.000
_cell.length_b   1.000
_cell.length_c   1.000
_cell.angle_alpha   90.00
_cell.angle_beta   90.00
_cell.angle_gamma   90.00
#
_symmetry.space_group_name_H-M   'P 1'
#
loop_
_entity.id
_entity.type
_entity.pdbx_description
1 polymer ?
#
loop_
_entity_poly.entity_id
_entity_poly.type
_entity_poly.pdbx_seq_one_letter_code
_entity_poly.pdbx_strand_id
1 'polypeptide(L)'
;MNAALDYLQAHPQESVWVMNWDAPSFPPKDEQMNENLTVLFLAGPDLKTEREPLAWIGKAATGRVSDYEAKTGTTRAVQAWKATIAQAAHNANVDPSSIQFVVHDAGKGSDAASARLASLSQTLTETLPEFDYTKQVFNTPALLGDMGAGTALTNVALAIGRINHFGGNALVAGTTDAGHPTAVVILPPSKLTPIDPNSDWFRARGENNAYLPWWGRRHDTNYGIQGYSY
;
A
#
# COMPACT_ATOMS: atom_id res chain seq x y z
N MET A 1 -4.81 11.20 2.38
CA MET A 1 -5.64 9.98 2.41
C MET A 1 -6.68 10.00 3.54
N ASN A 2 -6.32 10.06 4.83
CA ASN A 2 -7.30 10.03 5.92
C ASN A 2 -8.41 11.10 5.82
N ALA A 3 -8.09 12.34 5.43
CA ALA A 3 -9.10 13.36 5.19
C ALA A 3 -10.15 12.97 4.11
N ALA A 4 -9.72 12.25 3.07
CA ALA A 4 -10.63 11.74 2.04
C ALA A 4 -11.51 10.62 2.58
N LEU A 5 -10.97 9.73 3.44
CA LEU A 5 -11.75 8.68 4.09
C LEU A 5 -12.77 9.27 5.08
N ASP A 6 -12.39 10.29 5.84
CA ASP A 6 -13.29 11.01 6.74
C ASP A 6 -14.42 11.71 5.97
N TYR A 7 -14.10 12.31 4.82
CA TYR A 7 -15.10 12.86 3.91
C TYR A 7 -16.08 11.77 3.44
N LEU A 8 -15.59 10.65 2.92
CA LEU A 8 -16.43 9.57 2.41
C LEU A 8 -17.26 8.89 3.51
N GLN A 9 -16.79 8.89 4.76
CA GLN A 9 -17.58 8.44 5.89
C GLN A 9 -18.78 9.35 6.17
N ALA A 10 -18.63 10.66 6.01
CA ALA A 10 -19.72 11.63 6.12
C ALA A 10 -20.59 11.72 4.86
N HIS A 11 -20.03 11.34 3.70
CA HIS A 11 -20.64 11.43 2.37
C HIS A 11 -20.58 10.06 1.63
N PRO A 12 -21.32 9.04 2.11
CA PRO A 12 -21.11 7.65 1.67
C PRO A 12 -21.53 7.34 0.23
N GLN A 13 -22.27 8.25 -0.42
CA GLN A 13 -22.69 8.15 -1.82
C GLN A 13 -21.83 9.00 -2.76
N GLU A 14 -20.73 9.57 -2.28
CA GLU A 14 -19.85 10.43 -3.07
C GLU A 14 -18.52 9.73 -3.43
N SER A 15 -17.68 10.44 -4.19
CA SER A 15 -16.33 9.98 -4.54
C SER A 15 -15.32 11.09 -4.29
N VAL A 16 -14.08 10.71 -3.98
CA VAL A 16 -12.95 11.63 -3.78
C VAL A 16 -11.73 11.09 -4.51
N TRP A 17 -10.94 11.98 -5.11
CA TRP A 17 -9.69 11.61 -5.76
C TRP A 17 -8.53 11.98 -4.84
N VAL A 18 -7.65 11.02 -4.59
CA VAL A 18 -6.43 11.22 -3.81
C VAL A 18 -5.25 11.05 -4.75
N MET A 19 -4.48 12.13 -4.92
CA MET A 19 -3.39 12.18 -5.88
C MET A 19 -2.08 12.55 -5.19
N ASN A 20 -0.99 11.98 -5.68
CA ASN A 20 0.35 12.49 -5.45
C ASN A 20 1.12 12.50 -6.78
N TRP A 21 2.05 13.44 -6.87
CA TRP A 21 3.01 13.56 -7.95
C TRP A 21 4.34 13.96 -7.33
N ASP A 22 5.39 13.23 -7.62
CA ASP A 22 6.74 13.64 -7.27
C ASP A 22 7.72 13.30 -8.40
N ALA A 23 8.76 14.11 -8.52
CA ALA A 23 9.84 13.94 -9.48
C ALA A 23 11.18 14.32 -8.82
N PRO A 24 11.60 13.61 -7.76
CA PRO A 24 12.68 14.07 -6.87
C PRO A 24 14.07 14.09 -7.51
N SER A 25 14.25 13.40 -8.63
CA SER A 25 15.49 13.42 -9.42
C SER A 25 15.53 14.57 -10.42
N PHE A 26 14.39 15.20 -10.71
CA PHE A 26 14.22 16.23 -11.73
C PHE A 26 14.28 17.64 -11.14
N PRO A 27 15.12 18.55 -11.66
CA PRO A 27 16.38 18.36 -12.41
C PRO A 27 17.58 18.10 -11.47
N PRO A 28 18.74 17.58 -11.94
CA PRO A 28 19.14 17.37 -13.34
C PRO A 28 19.18 15.90 -13.80
N LYS A 29 18.61 14.98 -13.01
CA LYS A 29 18.61 13.54 -13.32
C LYS A 29 17.22 13.17 -13.81
N ASP A 30 17.01 13.35 -15.11
CA ASP A 30 15.72 13.09 -15.76
C ASP A 30 15.53 11.58 -16.05
N GLU A 31 14.31 11.19 -16.40
CA GLU A 31 13.94 9.82 -16.86
C GLU A 31 14.18 8.74 -15.80
N GLN A 32 14.15 9.11 -14.52
CA GLN A 32 14.36 8.15 -13.44
C GLN A 32 13.04 7.45 -13.06
N MET A 33 13.14 6.19 -12.65
CA MET A 33 11.98 5.40 -12.21
C MET A 33 11.28 5.95 -10.96
N ASN A 34 11.92 6.87 -10.23
CA ASN A 34 11.36 7.49 -9.03
C ASN A 34 10.50 8.73 -9.33
N GLU A 35 10.36 9.11 -10.60
CA GLU A 35 9.39 10.12 -11.04
C GLU A 35 8.04 9.43 -11.27
N ASN A 36 7.03 9.76 -10.46
CA ASN A 36 5.76 9.04 -10.50
C ASN A 36 4.55 9.92 -10.17
N LEU A 37 3.42 9.44 -10.65
CA LEU A 37 2.08 9.92 -10.33
C LEU A 37 1.23 8.73 -9.89
N THR A 38 0.58 8.84 -8.73
CA THR A 38 -0.51 7.92 -8.36
C THR A 38 -1.79 8.72 -8.11
N VAL A 39 -2.88 8.27 -8.73
CA VAL A 39 -4.24 8.78 -8.50
C VAL A 39 -5.12 7.62 -8.04
N LEU A 40 -5.70 7.73 -6.85
CA LEU A 40 -6.71 6.82 -6.33
C LEU A 40 -8.10 7.46 -6.48
N PHE A 41 -9.00 6.75 -7.14
CA PHE A 41 -10.41 7.09 -7.21
C PHE A 41 -11.13 6.34 -6.09
N LEU A 42 -11.44 7.04 -5.00
CA LEU A 42 -12.12 6.47 -3.83
C LEU A 42 -13.62 6.69 -3.96
N ALA A 43 -14.40 5.63 -3.78
CA ALA A 43 -15.85 5.68 -3.72
C ALA A 43 -16.30 5.45 -2.27
N GLY A 44 -17.31 6.20 -1.84
CA GLY A 44 -17.99 5.92 -0.58
C GLY A 44 -18.67 4.55 -0.62
N PRO A 45 -18.88 3.90 0.54
CA PRO A 45 -19.38 2.53 0.61
C PRO A 45 -20.78 2.33 0.01
N ASP A 46 -21.58 3.40 -0.10
CA ASP A 46 -22.95 3.36 -0.63
C ASP A 46 -23.03 3.87 -2.08
N LEU A 47 -21.92 4.37 -2.65
CA LEU A 47 -21.88 4.82 -4.04
C LEU A 47 -21.95 3.61 -4.98
N LYS A 48 -22.98 3.58 -5.83
CA LYS A 48 -23.12 2.60 -6.91
C LYS A 48 -22.16 2.93 -8.05
N THR A 49 -21.00 2.30 -8.05
CA THR A 49 -19.97 2.47 -9.10
C THR A 49 -20.25 1.62 -10.35
N GLU A 50 -21.22 0.70 -10.27
CA GLU A 50 -21.49 -0.35 -11.25
C GLU A 50 -20.27 -1.26 -11.54
N ARG A 51 -19.31 -1.28 -10.60
CA ARG A 51 -18.04 -2.00 -10.70
C ARG A 51 -17.70 -2.71 -9.38
N GLU A 52 -17.03 -3.85 -9.49
CA GLU A 52 -16.33 -4.45 -8.36
C GLU A 52 -15.24 -3.49 -7.86
N PRO A 53 -15.08 -3.27 -6.55
CA PRO A 53 -13.94 -2.50 -6.05
C PRO A 53 -12.63 -3.21 -6.38
N LEU A 54 -11.54 -2.46 -6.55
CA LEU A 54 -10.21 -3.07 -6.66
C LEU A 54 -9.72 -3.59 -5.32
N ALA A 55 -10.12 -2.93 -4.24
CA ALA A 55 -9.79 -3.23 -2.86
C ALA A 55 -10.66 -2.37 -1.92
N TRP A 56 -10.63 -2.68 -0.63
CA TRP A 56 -11.09 -1.79 0.45
C TRP A 56 -9.90 -1.24 1.21
N ILE A 57 -9.98 0.01 1.66
CA ILE A 57 -8.88 0.73 2.31
C ILE A 57 -9.31 1.10 3.73
N GLY A 58 -8.61 0.58 4.73
CA GLY A 58 -8.81 1.00 6.12
C GLY A 58 -8.29 2.43 6.38
N LYS A 59 -8.72 3.05 7.47
CA LYS A 59 -8.13 4.34 7.90
C LYS A 59 -6.68 4.13 8.33
N ALA A 60 -5.77 4.99 7.85
CA ALA A 60 -4.38 4.89 8.25
C ALA A 60 -4.20 5.24 9.73
N ALA A 61 -3.38 4.46 10.43
CA ALA A 61 -2.93 4.73 11.78
C ALA A 61 -1.54 5.37 11.75
N THR A 62 -1.29 6.32 12.64
CA THR A 62 0.04 6.93 12.85
C THR A 62 0.35 6.85 14.34
N GLY A 63 1.44 6.18 14.68
CA GLY A 63 1.96 6.12 16.05
C GLY A 63 2.95 7.22 16.32
N ARG A 64 3.47 7.26 17.56
CA ARG A 64 4.54 8.17 17.96
C ARG A 64 5.56 7.44 18.83
N VAL A 65 6.82 7.45 18.41
CA VAL A 65 7.91 6.73 19.12
C VAL A 65 8.17 7.30 20.52
N SER A 66 7.98 8.61 20.71
CA SER A 66 8.20 9.27 22.01
C SER A 66 7.18 8.88 23.08
N ASP A 67 6.09 8.20 22.72
CA ASP A 67 5.07 7.76 23.68
C ASP A 67 5.48 6.47 24.44
N TYR A 68 6.64 5.90 24.08
CA TYR A 68 7.12 4.63 24.63
C TYR A 68 8.45 4.77 25.36
N GLU A 69 8.67 3.91 26.35
CA GLU A 69 9.93 3.85 27.09
C GLU A 69 10.92 2.84 26.54
N ALA A 70 12.21 3.12 26.75
CA ALA A 70 13.28 2.18 26.42
C ALA A 70 13.31 1.02 27.43
N LYS A 71 13.37 -0.21 26.94
CA LYS A 71 13.44 -1.41 27.79
C LYS A 71 14.18 -2.55 27.10
N THR A 72 14.73 -3.47 27.88
CA THR A 72 15.44 -4.65 27.35
C THR A 72 14.54 -5.51 26.47
N GLY A 73 15.08 -6.04 25.37
CA GLY A 73 14.38 -6.96 24.46
C GLY A 73 13.52 -6.30 23.38
N THR A 74 13.40 -4.97 23.37
CA THR A 74 12.70 -4.24 22.29
C THR A 74 13.18 -2.79 22.22
N THR A 75 12.71 -2.01 21.24
CA THR A 75 13.01 -0.58 21.13
C THR A 75 11.72 0.24 21.23
N ARG A 76 11.84 1.55 21.46
CA ARG A 76 10.69 2.47 21.37
C ARG A 76 10.03 2.40 19.99
N ALA A 77 10.84 2.29 18.94
CA ALA A 77 10.36 2.19 17.55
C ALA A 77 9.56 0.90 17.31
N VAL A 78 10.05 -0.26 17.79
CA VAL A 78 9.33 -1.54 17.66
C VAL A 78 8.01 -1.51 18.43
N GLN A 79 7.99 -0.93 19.63
CA GLN A 79 6.74 -0.77 20.40
C GLN A 79 5.72 0.11 19.67
N ALA A 80 6.16 1.25 19.12
CA ALA A 80 5.32 2.14 18.34
C ALA A 80 4.79 1.46 17.07
N TRP A 81 5.63 0.70 16.36
CA TRP A 81 5.22 -0.06 15.18
C TRP A 81 4.16 -1.11 15.52
N LYS A 82 4.34 -1.90 16.59
CA LYS A 82 3.34 -2.89 17.04
C LYS A 82 1.97 -2.26 17.27
N ALA A 83 1.93 -1.14 18.01
CA ALA A 83 0.69 -0.43 18.28
C ALA A 83 0.07 0.18 17.00
N THR A 84 0.91 0.73 16.12
CA THR A 84 0.45 1.31 14.85
C THR A 84 -0.17 0.25 13.93
N ILE A 85 0.47 -0.92 13.81
CA ILE A 85 -0.05 -2.05 13.01
C ILE A 85 -1.34 -2.58 13.62
N ALA A 86 -1.41 -2.74 14.95
CA ALA A 86 -2.62 -3.16 15.64
C ALA A 86 -3.79 -2.18 15.40
N GLN A 87 -3.53 -0.87 15.48
CA GLN A 87 -4.54 0.15 15.21
C GLN A 87 -4.97 0.16 13.73
N ALA A 88 -4.04 -0.01 12.79
CA ALA A 88 -4.38 -0.08 11.36
C ALA A 88 -5.23 -1.32 11.03
N ALA A 89 -4.93 -2.47 11.63
CA ALA A 89 -5.74 -3.68 11.50
C ALA A 89 -7.14 -3.49 12.12
N HIS A 90 -7.21 -2.90 13.31
CA HIS A 90 -8.48 -2.53 13.95
C HIS A 90 -9.31 -1.58 13.07
N ASN A 91 -8.69 -0.56 12.47
CA ASN A 91 -9.37 0.37 11.55
C ASN A 91 -9.92 -0.31 10.29
N ALA A 92 -9.34 -1.44 9.89
CA ALA A 92 -9.81 -2.27 8.79
C ALA A 92 -10.72 -3.42 9.25
N ASN A 93 -11.04 -3.50 10.55
CA ASN A 93 -11.84 -4.56 11.16
C ASN A 93 -11.30 -5.98 10.88
N VAL A 94 -9.98 -6.14 10.99
CA VAL A 94 -9.30 -7.44 10.83
C VAL A 94 -8.31 -7.70 11.96
N ASP A 95 -7.98 -8.96 12.19
CA ASP A 95 -6.93 -9.35 13.11
C ASP A 95 -5.54 -9.03 12.50
N PRO A 96 -4.57 -8.45 13.25
CA PRO A 96 -3.22 -8.22 12.74
C PRO A 96 -2.55 -9.46 12.15
N SER A 97 -2.80 -10.65 12.72
CA SER A 97 -2.25 -11.92 12.24
C SER A 97 -2.77 -12.33 10.85
N SER A 98 -3.83 -11.70 10.36
CA SER A 98 -4.37 -11.93 9.01
C SER A 98 -3.60 -11.20 7.91
N ILE A 99 -2.64 -10.35 8.25
CA ILE A 99 -1.79 -9.64 7.29
C ILE A 99 -0.82 -10.64 6.64
N GLN A 100 -0.87 -10.74 5.31
CA GLN A 100 -0.12 -11.72 4.53
C GLN A 100 0.97 -11.10 3.64
N PHE A 101 0.94 -9.79 3.45
CA PHE A 101 1.90 -9.08 2.60
C PHE A 101 2.13 -7.67 3.10
N VAL A 102 3.34 -7.15 2.95
CA VAL A 102 3.71 -5.80 3.40
C VAL A 102 4.40 -5.02 2.29
N VAL A 103 3.84 -3.87 1.90
CA VAL A 103 4.53 -2.89 1.06
C VAL A 103 5.10 -1.80 1.95
N HIS A 104 6.38 -1.46 1.82
CA HIS A 104 7.01 -0.46 2.67
C HIS A 104 8.04 0.40 1.92
N ASP A 105 8.42 1.51 2.54
CA ASP A 105 9.28 2.55 1.95
C ASP A 105 10.63 2.72 2.66
N ALA A 106 11.17 1.63 3.23
CA ALA A 106 12.39 1.72 4.02
C ALA A 106 13.62 2.12 3.18
N GLY A 107 13.62 1.79 1.89
CA GLY A 107 14.73 2.08 0.98
C GLY A 107 15.87 1.07 1.10
N LYS A 108 17.00 1.34 0.44
CA LYS A 108 18.18 0.46 0.42
C LYS A 108 19.47 1.26 0.43
N GLY A 109 20.55 0.65 0.94
CA GLY A 109 21.92 1.13 0.74
C GLY A 109 22.33 2.35 1.56
N SER A 110 21.62 2.68 2.65
CA SER A 110 21.98 3.76 3.58
C SER A 110 21.74 3.38 5.03
N ASP A 111 22.40 4.04 5.97
CA ASP A 111 22.19 3.82 7.42
C ASP A 111 20.75 4.11 7.84
N ALA A 112 20.13 5.15 7.26
CA ALA A 112 18.73 5.46 7.48
C ALA A 112 17.82 4.33 7.00
N ALA A 113 18.08 3.75 5.82
CA ALA A 113 17.32 2.61 5.32
C ALA A 113 17.50 1.37 6.21
N SER A 114 18.72 1.09 6.64
CA SER A 114 19.03 0.00 7.56
C SER A 114 18.30 0.15 8.91
N ALA A 115 18.25 1.35 9.47
CA ALA A 115 17.55 1.63 10.72
C ALA A 115 16.02 1.46 10.59
N ARG A 116 15.44 1.93 9.47
CA ARG A 116 14.02 1.76 9.13
C ARG A 116 13.67 0.28 8.98
N LEU A 117 14.47 -0.46 8.22
CA LEU A 117 14.33 -1.91 8.02
C LEU A 117 14.41 -2.65 9.35
N ALA A 118 15.44 -2.40 10.16
CA ALA A 118 15.64 -3.13 11.43
C ALA A 118 14.40 -3.08 12.33
N SER A 119 13.83 -1.88 12.55
CA SER A 119 12.66 -1.71 13.42
C SER A 119 11.39 -2.34 12.84
N LEU A 120 11.16 -2.17 11.52
CA LEU A 120 10.00 -2.74 10.86
C LEU A 120 10.10 -4.26 10.78
N SER A 121 11.22 -4.81 10.32
CA SER A 121 11.45 -6.26 10.20
C SER A 121 11.25 -6.97 11.52
N GLN A 122 11.88 -6.47 12.59
CA GLN A 122 11.69 -7.03 13.94
C GLN A 122 10.21 -7.02 14.34
N THR A 123 9.52 -5.90 14.11
CA THR A 123 8.10 -5.81 14.43
C THR A 123 7.27 -6.83 13.67
N LEU A 124 7.47 -6.96 12.36
CA LEU A 124 6.71 -7.89 11.52
C LEU A 124 6.92 -9.33 11.97
N THR A 125 8.17 -9.74 12.24
CA THR A 125 8.48 -11.10 12.72
C THR A 125 7.95 -11.38 14.13
N GLU A 126 7.75 -10.35 14.95
CA GLU A 126 7.18 -10.50 16.30
C GLU A 126 5.64 -10.41 16.32
N THR A 127 5.01 -9.87 15.28
CA THR A 127 3.56 -9.58 15.24
C THR A 127 2.81 -10.55 14.33
N LEU A 128 3.44 -10.96 13.23
CA LEU A 128 2.81 -11.78 12.18
C LEU A 128 3.27 -13.23 12.30
N PRO A 129 2.35 -14.21 12.41
CA PRO A 129 2.71 -15.61 12.57
C PRO A 129 3.40 -16.14 11.31
N GLU A 130 4.51 -16.87 11.50
CA GLU A 130 5.27 -17.53 10.42
C GLU A 130 5.66 -16.60 9.25
N PHE A 131 5.83 -15.30 9.53
CA PHE A 131 6.09 -14.30 8.49
C PHE A 131 7.46 -14.49 7.82
N ASP A 132 7.45 -14.89 6.55
CA ASP A 132 8.63 -14.98 5.70
C ASP A 132 8.91 -13.61 5.08
N TYR A 133 9.73 -12.83 5.78
CA TYR A 133 10.12 -11.48 5.34
C TYR A 133 10.66 -11.46 3.91
N THR A 134 11.32 -12.53 3.44
CA THR A 134 11.93 -12.54 2.10
C THR A 134 10.90 -12.68 0.98
N LYS A 135 9.72 -13.22 1.27
CA LYS A 135 8.66 -13.49 0.28
C LYS A 135 7.44 -12.59 0.44
N GLN A 136 7.22 -12.06 1.63
CA GLN A 136 5.99 -11.35 1.99
C GLN A 136 6.16 -9.83 2.13
N VAL A 137 7.29 -9.28 1.64
CA VAL A 137 7.52 -7.83 1.63
C VAL A 137 7.84 -7.31 0.24
N PHE A 138 7.51 -6.03 0.02
CA PHE A 138 7.95 -5.26 -1.12
C PHE A 138 8.48 -3.91 -0.66
N ASN A 139 9.78 -3.67 -0.89
CA ASN A 139 10.45 -2.41 -0.56
C ASN A 139 10.45 -1.52 -1.80
N THR A 140 9.48 -0.60 -1.90
CA THR A 140 9.25 0.14 -3.15
C THR A 140 10.44 1.00 -3.56
N PRO A 141 11.07 1.80 -2.67
CA PRO A 141 12.23 2.60 -3.05
C PRO A 141 13.48 1.77 -3.34
N ALA A 142 13.53 0.51 -2.89
CA ALA A 142 14.60 -0.40 -3.28
C ALA A 142 14.51 -0.80 -4.76
N LEU A 143 13.33 -0.75 -5.38
CA LEU A 143 13.16 -0.99 -6.81
C LEU A 143 13.12 0.32 -7.60
N LEU A 144 12.25 1.25 -7.21
CA LEU A 144 11.93 2.45 -8.00
C LEU A 144 12.84 3.64 -7.68
N GLY A 145 13.57 3.61 -6.57
CA GLY A 145 14.26 4.79 -6.01
C GLY A 145 13.37 5.58 -5.05
N ASP A 146 13.95 6.55 -4.34
CA ASP A 146 13.20 7.42 -3.43
C ASP A 146 12.28 8.33 -4.23
N MET A 147 10.98 8.23 -3.99
CA MET A 147 9.92 8.95 -4.69
C MET A 147 9.37 10.12 -3.87
N GLY A 148 10.00 10.48 -2.74
CA GLY A 148 9.52 11.53 -1.86
C GLY A 148 8.09 11.26 -1.37
N ALA A 149 7.23 12.27 -1.44
CA ALA A 149 5.81 12.14 -1.08
C ALA A 149 5.05 11.21 -2.06
N GLY A 150 5.62 10.99 -3.26
CA GLY A 150 5.22 10.00 -4.26
C GLY A 150 5.09 8.57 -3.72
N THR A 151 5.88 8.22 -2.70
CA THR A 151 5.96 6.83 -2.22
C THR A 151 4.67 6.33 -1.56
N ALA A 152 3.98 7.18 -0.80
CA ALA A 152 2.89 6.74 0.06
C ALA A 152 1.70 6.16 -0.73
N LEU A 153 1.19 6.86 -1.75
CA LEU A 153 0.09 6.34 -2.57
C LEU A 153 0.55 5.27 -3.55
N THR A 154 1.79 5.35 -4.04
CA THR A 154 2.36 4.28 -4.88
C THR A 154 2.39 2.96 -4.13
N ASN A 155 2.76 2.96 -2.84
CA ASN A 155 2.71 1.76 -2.00
C ASN A 155 1.28 1.22 -1.85
N VAL A 156 0.28 2.11 -1.69
CA VAL A 156 -1.13 1.71 -1.65
C VAL A 156 -1.56 1.10 -2.98
N ALA A 157 -1.23 1.70 -4.13
CA ALA A 157 -1.56 1.16 -5.44
C ALA A 157 -0.92 -0.22 -5.67
N LEU A 158 0.34 -0.41 -5.26
CA LEU A 158 1.04 -1.70 -5.34
C LEU A 158 0.41 -2.76 -4.42
N ALA A 159 0.00 -2.38 -3.21
CA ALA A 159 -0.72 -3.27 -2.30
C ALA A 159 -2.08 -3.68 -2.87
N ILE A 160 -2.84 -2.75 -3.43
CA ILE A 160 -4.10 -3.03 -4.15
C ILE A 160 -3.82 -4.01 -5.31
N GLY A 161 -2.80 -3.76 -6.12
CA GLY A 161 -2.31 -4.64 -7.18
C GLY A 161 -2.13 -6.07 -6.70
N ARG A 162 -1.31 -6.23 -5.66
CA ARG A 162 -0.96 -7.52 -5.08
C ARG A 162 -2.19 -8.26 -4.54
N ILE A 163 -3.03 -7.62 -3.75
CA ILE A 163 -4.18 -8.32 -3.13
C ILE A 163 -5.31 -8.59 -4.13
N ASN A 164 -5.48 -7.75 -5.15
CA ASN A 164 -6.50 -7.96 -6.17
C ASN A 164 -6.24 -9.25 -6.95
N HIS A 165 -4.97 -9.57 -7.18
CA HIS A 165 -4.54 -10.74 -7.94
C HIS A 165 -4.37 -12.00 -7.07
N PHE A 166 -3.82 -11.84 -5.86
CA PHE A 166 -3.38 -12.98 -5.04
C PHE A 166 -4.17 -13.15 -3.74
N GLY A 167 -5.08 -12.22 -3.42
CA GLY A 167 -5.79 -12.20 -2.15
C GLY A 167 -4.87 -11.90 -0.96
N GLY A 168 -5.43 -12.13 0.24
CA GLY A 168 -4.79 -11.83 1.51
C GLY A 168 -4.83 -10.33 1.85
N ASN A 169 -4.83 -10.02 3.15
CA ASN A 169 -4.76 -8.63 3.60
C ASN A 169 -3.32 -8.12 3.44
N ALA A 170 -3.16 -6.91 2.92
CA ALA A 170 -1.85 -6.27 2.81
C ALA A 170 -1.73 -5.10 3.79
N LEU A 171 -0.54 -4.94 4.35
CA LEU A 171 -0.15 -3.76 5.11
C LEU A 171 0.69 -2.85 4.21
N VAL A 172 0.40 -1.56 4.23
CA VAL A 172 1.33 -0.54 3.73
C VAL A 172 1.95 0.16 4.93
N ALA A 173 3.28 0.11 5.03
CA ALA A 173 4.04 0.69 6.13
C ALA A 173 4.89 1.89 5.64
N GLY A 174 4.57 3.08 6.15
CA GLY A 174 5.33 4.30 5.98
C GLY A 174 6.38 4.47 7.08
N THR A 175 7.64 4.45 6.69
CA THR A 175 8.85 4.38 7.53
C THR A 175 9.73 5.62 7.42
N THR A 176 9.43 6.52 6.48
CA THR A 176 10.26 7.70 6.20
C THR A 176 10.41 8.62 7.42
N ASP A 177 9.32 8.88 8.15
CA ASP A 177 9.34 9.56 9.45
C ASP A 177 9.58 8.52 10.57
N ALA A 178 10.81 8.46 11.07
CA ALA A 178 11.19 7.52 12.11
C ALA A 178 10.50 7.78 13.46
N GLY A 179 9.99 9.00 13.70
CA GLY A 179 9.25 9.35 14.92
C GLY A 179 7.77 8.98 14.84
N HIS A 180 7.22 8.86 13.63
CA HIS A 180 5.79 8.67 13.37
C HIS A 180 5.52 7.50 12.40
N PRO A 181 5.71 6.24 12.86
CA PRO A 181 5.36 5.08 12.05
C PRO A 181 3.92 5.19 11.59
N THR A 182 3.69 4.96 10.30
CA THR A 182 2.35 5.04 9.70
C THR A 182 2.01 3.72 9.03
N ALA A 183 0.79 3.23 9.23
CA ALA A 183 0.34 1.99 8.64
C ALA A 183 -1.10 2.10 8.12
N VAL A 184 -1.38 1.43 7.00
CA VAL A 184 -2.74 1.22 6.50
C VAL A 184 -2.90 -0.23 6.06
N VAL A 185 -4.06 -0.82 6.35
CA VAL A 185 -4.41 -2.16 5.88
C VAL A 185 -5.32 -2.03 4.65
N ILE A 186 -4.98 -2.78 3.62
CA ILE A 186 -5.73 -2.88 2.37
C ILE A 186 -6.32 -4.30 2.29
N LEU A 187 -7.63 -4.39 2.09
CA LEU A 187 -8.37 -5.64 2.03
C LEU A 187 -8.71 -6.00 0.59
N PRO A 188 -8.65 -7.29 0.22
CA PRO A 188 -8.99 -7.72 -1.12
C PRO A 188 -10.48 -7.48 -1.40
N PRO A 189 -10.87 -7.35 -2.67
CA PRO A 189 -12.27 -7.36 -3.04
C PRO A 189 -12.87 -8.76 -2.84
N SER A 190 -14.19 -8.85 -2.81
CA SER A 190 -14.92 -10.13 -2.74
C SER A 190 -14.60 -11.05 -3.92
N LYS A 191 -14.31 -10.46 -5.08
CA LYS A 191 -13.93 -11.18 -6.30
C LYS A 191 -12.53 -10.76 -6.75
N LEU A 192 -11.58 -11.68 -6.57
CA LEU A 192 -10.22 -11.52 -7.07
C LEU A 192 -10.19 -11.52 -8.60
N THR A 193 -9.13 -10.96 -9.16
CA THR A 193 -8.78 -11.08 -10.59
C THR A 193 -7.45 -11.83 -10.71
N PRO A 194 -7.43 -13.18 -10.60
CA PRO A 194 -6.18 -13.94 -10.63
C PRO A 194 -5.39 -13.72 -11.92
N ILE A 195 -4.07 -13.88 -11.83
CA ILE A 195 -3.17 -13.88 -13.00
C ILE A 195 -3.10 -15.30 -13.56
N ASP A 196 -3.46 -15.47 -14.82
CA ASP A 196 -3.18 -16.63 -15.65
C ASP A 196 -1.77 -16.51 -16.23
N PRO A 197 -0.81 -17.37 -15.81
CA PRO A 197 0.56 -17.32 -16.30
C PRO A 197 0.70 -17.75 -17.77
N ASN A 198 -0.33 -18.37 -18.35
CA ASN A 198 -0.32 -18.84 -19.74
C ASN A 198 -1.02 -17.87 -20.69
N SER A 199 -1.49 -16.72 -20.21
CA SER A 199 -2.18 -15.71 -20.99
C SER A 199 -1.42 -14.40 -21.02
N ASP A 200 -1.41 -13.73 -22.17
CA ASP A 200 -0.83 -12.41 -22.31
C ASP A 200 -1.47 -11.41 -21.33
N TRP A 201 -0.64 -10.62 -20.68
CA TRP A 201 -1.11 -9.51 -19.87
C TRP A 201 -1.26 -8.27 -20.75
N PHE A 202 -2.49 -7.80 -20.99
CA PHE A 202 -2.75 -6.65 -21.87
C PHE A 202 -1.89 -5.43 -21.51
N ARG A 203 -1.71 -5.14 -20.23
CA ARG A 203 -0.94 -3.98 -19.76
C ARG A 203 0.58 -4.13 -19.93
N ALA A 204 1.09 -5.34 -20.15
CA ALA A 204 2.51 -5.55 -20.45
C ALA A 204 2.87 -5.08 -21.86
N ARG A 205 1.87 -4.80 -22.72
CA ARG A 205 2.05 -4.26 -24.08
C ARG A 205 2.31 -2.75 -24.11
N GLY A 206 2.48 -2.10 -22.95
CA GLY A 206 2.67 -0.65 -22.83
C GLY A 206 4.06 -0.12 -23.17
N GLU A 207 4.98 -0.93 -23.71
CA GLU A 207 6.32 -0.51 -24.14
C GLU A 207 7.07 0.34 -23.09
N ASN A 208 7.20 -0.18 -21.88
CA ASN A 208 7.78 0.50 -20.69
C ASN A 208 6.94 1.65 -20.10
N ASN A 209 5.75 1.92 -20.62
CA ASN A 209 4.85 2.91 -20.08
C ASN A 209 3.65 2.27 -19.38
N ALA A 210 3.42 2.65 -18.11
CA ALA A 210 2.29 2.19 -17.32
C ALA A 210 1.31 3.34 -17.03
N TYR A 211 0.66 3.89 -18.07
CA TYR A 211 -0.26 5.04 -17.95
C TYR A 211 -1.76 4.68 -18.00
N LEU A 212 -2.10 3.39 -18.13
CA LEU A 212 -3.50 3.01 -18.27
C LEU A 212 -4.22 3.02 -16.92
N PRO A 213 -5.34 3.74 -16.76
CA PRO A 213 -6.18 3.64 -15.57
C PRO A 213 -6.51 2.19 -15.28
N TRP A 214 -6.36 1.79 -14.02
CA TRP A 214 -6.74 0.46 -13.57
C TRP A 214 -8.10 0.55 -12.90
N TRP A 215 -9.10 -0.03 -13.56
CA TRP A 215 -10.47 -0.04 -13.05
C TRP A 215 -10.86 -1.41 -12.55
N GLY A 216 -11.69 -1.40 -11.51
CA GLY A 216 -12.52 -2.54 -11.15
C GLY A 216 -13.40 -2.99 -12.32
N ARG A 217 -13.67 -4.30 -12.38
CA ARG A 217 -14.46 -4.89 -13.45
C ARG A 217 -15.92 -4.43 -13.31
N ARG A 218 -16.52 -3.97 -14.41
CA ARG A 218 -17.97 -3.70 -14.46
C ARG A 218 -18.78 -4.97 -14.22
N HIS A 219 -19.94 -4.84 -13.60
CA HIS A 219 -20.85 -5.97 -13.35
C HIS A 219 -21.54 -6.48 -14.63
N ASP A 220 -21.68 -5.63 -15.65
CA ASP A 220 -22.41 -5.92 -16.90
C ASP A 220 -21.53 -6.44 -18.04
N THR A 221 -20.23 -6.60 -17.81
CA THR A 221 -19.24 -6.89 -18.86
C THR A 221 -18.35 -8.06 -18.47
N ASN A 222 -18.08 -8.94 -19.43
CA ASN A 222 -17.00 -9.90 -19.32
C ASN A 222 -15.80 -9.48 -20.17
N TYR A 223 -14.71 -9.08 -19.50
CA TYR A 223 -13.46 -8.77 -20.18
C TYR A 223 -12.77 -10.09 -20.54
N GLY A 224 -12.81 -10.45 -21.83
CA GLY A 224 -12.20 -11.67 -22.38
C GLY A 224 -10.68 -11.61 -22.57
N ILE A 225 -10.03 -10.56 -22.05
CA ILE A 225 -8.58 -10.37 -22.12
C ILE A 225 -8.09 -10.04 -20.71
N GLN A 226 -7.07 -10.78 -20.26
CA GLN A 226 -6.43 -10.58 -18.97
C GLN A 226 -5.75 -9.20 -18.89
N GLY A 227 -5.88 -8.54 -17.74
CA GLY A 227 -5.30 -7.22 -17.48
C GLY A 227 -6.03 -6.06 -18.14
N TYR A 228 -7.03 -6.31 -18.99
CA TYR A 228 -7.83 -5.26 -19.61
C TYR A 228 -9.03 -4.87 -18.75
N SER A 229 -9.17 -3.57 -18.50
CA SER A 229 -10.38 -2.95 -17.96
C SER A 229 -10.50 -1.51 -18.47
N TYR A 230 -11.71 -1.13 -18.88
CA TYR A 230 -12.14 0.23 -19.22
C TYR A 230 -13.29 0.63 -18.30
#